data_AF-A0A6J1H4R5-F1
#
_entry.id   AF-A0A6J1H4R5-F1
#
_cell.length_a   1.000
_cell.length_b   1.000
_cell.length_c   1.000
_cell.angle_alpha   90.00
_cell.angle_beta   90.00
_cell.angle_gamma   90.00
#
_symmetry.space_group_name_H-M   'P 1'
#
loop_
_entity.id
_entity.type
_entity.pdbx_description
1 polymer ?
#
loop_
_entity_poly.entity_id
_entity_poly.type
_entity_poly.pdbx_seq_one_letter_code
_entity_poly.pdbx_strand_id
1 'polypeptide(L)'
;MSESTSPIAQRVQSSSSSSSSIDTRGKHRIQAEVKRLEQEARILEEELEQLDKLDKASTKCKEMLSNVETRPDPLLPQTRGPLNPLWDRWFEGPPDSKGCRCWVL
;
A
#
# COMPACT_ATOMS: atom_id res chain seq x y z
N MET A 1 15.87 -79.69 29.75
CA MET A 1 16.21 -78.42 29.08
C MET A 1 14.93 -77.64 28.97
N SER A 2 14.85 -76.52 29.68
CA SER A 2 13.67 -75.64 29.72
C SER A 2 13.75 -74.66 28.56
N GLU A 3 12.73 -74.62 27.71
CA GLU A 3 12.55 -73.52 26.75
C GLU A 3 11.19 -72.89 27.01
N SER A 4 11.24 -71.68 27.57
CA SER A 4 10.13 -70.76 27.70
C SER A 4 9.85 -70.11 26.35
N THR A 5 8.61 -70.21 25.87
CA THR A 5 8.12 -69.42 24.74
C THR A 5 7.04 -68.46 25.24
N SER A 6 7.40 -67.19 25.38
CA SER A 6 6.45 -66.09 25.60
C SER A 6 5.83 -65.69 24.26
N PRO A 7 4.51 -65.43 24.17
CA PRO A 7 3.93 -64.91 22.96
C PRO A 7 4.13 -63.39 22.88
N ILE A 8 4.73 -62.97 21.77
CA ILE A 8 4.85 -61.59 21.29
C ILE A 8 3.44 -61.01 21.04
N ALA A 9 2.97 -60.12 21.91
CA ALA A 9 1.75 -59.36 21.68
C ALA A 9 2.06 -58.13 20.82
N GLN A 10 1.74 -58.26 19.54
CA GLN A 10 1.72 -57.25 18.49
C GLN A 10 1.03 -55.94 18.94
N ARG A 11 1.80 -54.85 19.09
CA ARG A 11 1.28 -53.48 19.05
C ARG A 11 1.66 -52.85 17.72
N VAL A 12 0.90 -53.17 16.67
CA VAL A 12 0.83 -52.30 15.49
C VAL A 12 -0.15 -51.19 15.85
N GLN A 13 0.37 -50.06 16.32
CA GLN A 13 -0.38 -48.81 16.31
C GLN A 13 -0.43 -48.33 14.86
N SER A 14 -1.47 -48.74 14.14
CA SER A 14 -1.84 -48.14 12.86
C SER A 14 -2.31 -46.71 13.11
N SER A 15 -1.39 -45.76 13.08
CA SER A 15 -1.70 -44.33 12.94
C SER A 15 -2.14 -44.05 11.50
N SER A 16 -3.36 -44.48 11.15
CA SER A 16 -3.94 -44.27 9.81
C SER A 16 -4.97 -43.14 9.79
N SER A 17 -5.22 -42.48 10.91
CA SER A 17 -6.18 -41.36 11.03
C SER A 17 -5.52 -39.96 10.97
N SER A 18 -4.19 -39.89 10.96
CA SER A 18 -3.44 -38.63 10.86
C SER A 18 -3.09 -38.22 9.43
N SER A 19 -3.12 -39.15 8.45
CA SER A 19 -2.75 -38.85 7.06
C SER A 19 -3.83 -38.06 6.31
N SER A 20 -5.11 -38.35 6.54
CA SER A 20 -6.23 -37.68 5.86
C SER A 20 -6.48 -36.24 6.32
N SER A 21 -6.18 -35.92 7.59
CA SER A 21 -6.37 -34.58 8.17
C SER A 21 -5.23 -33.61 7.82
N ILE A 22 -4.01 -34.12 7.60
CA ILE A 22 -2.87 -33.34 7.11
C ILE A 22 -3.08 -32.96 5.63
N ASP A 23 -3.65 -33.87 4.84
CA ASP A 23 -3.89 -33.69 3.41
C ASP A 23 -4.93 -32.59 3.10
N THR A 24 -5.98 -32.51 3.92
CA THR A 24 -6.98 -31.44 3.75
C THR A 24 -6.43 -30.07 4.14
N ARG A 25 -5.62 -29.95 5.20
CA ARG A 25 -5.02 -28.66 5.61
C ARG A 25 -4.06 -28.12 4.56
N GLY A 26 -3.23 -28.98 3.96
CA GLY A 26 -2.35 -28.61 2.85
C GLY A 26 -3.14 -28.15 1.63
N LYS A 27 -4.21 -28.88 1.29
CA LYS A 27 -5.11 -28.54 0.17
C LYS A 27 -5.76 -27.16 0.33
N HIS A 28 -6.27 -26.83 1.52
CA HIS A 28 -6.88 -25.51 1.77
C HIS A 28 -5.85 -24.38 1.65
N ARG A 29 -4.61 -24.59 2.13
CA ARG A 29 -3.52 -23.61 1.99
C ARG A 29 -3.20 -23.35 0.51
N ILE A 30 -2.99 -24.42 -0.27
CA ILE A 30 -2.72 -24.32 -1.71
C ILE A 30 -3.88 -23.62 -2.41
N GLN A 31 -5.13 -23.98 -2.09
CA GLN A 31 -6.30 -23.34 -2.69
C GLN A 31 -6.41 -21.85 -2.36
N ALA A 32 -6.05 -21.44 -1.14
CA ALA A 32 -6.04 -20.03 -0.74
C ALA A 32 -4.96 -19.26 -1.50
N GLU A 33 -3.76 -19.83 -1.65
CA GLU A 33 -2.68 -19.24 -2.43
C GLU A 33 -3.05 -19.10 -3.91
N VAL A 34 -3.66 -20.13 -4.50
CA VAL A 34 -4.18 -20.09 -5.87
C VAL A 34 -5.22 -18.97 -6.03
N LYS A 35 -6.22 -18.90 -5.15
CA LYS A 35 -7.24 -17.84 -5.21
C LYS A 35 -6.65 -16.43 -5.08
N ARG A 36 -5.61 -16.26 -4.24
CA ARG A 36 -4.90 -14.99 -4.12
C ARG A 36 -4.21 -14.62 -5.44
N LEU A 37 -3.48 -15.58 -6.03
CA LEU A 37 -2.79 -15.37 -7.32
C LEU A 37 -3.79 -15.09 -8.46
N GLU A 38 -4.92 -15.79 -8.50
CA GLU A 38 -5.99 -15.54 -9.47
C GLU A 38 -6.57 -14.13 -9.32
N GLN A 39 -6.72 -13.63 -8.09
CA GLN A 39 -7.17 -12.26 -7.85
C GLN A 39 -6.13 -11.23 -8.29
N GLU A 40 -4.85 -11.47 -8.00
CA GLU A 40 -3.74 -10.61 -8.44
C GLU A 40 -3.64 -10.57 -9.96
N ALA A 41 -3.78 -11.72 -10.63
CA ALA A 41 -3.82 -11.79 -12.08
C ALA A 41 -4.97 -10.96 -12.65
N ARG A 42 -6.19 -11.08 -12.10
CA ARG A 42 -7.34 -10.28 -12.53
C ARG A 42 -7.11 -8.78 -12.37
N ILE A 43 -6.50 -8.35 -11.26
CA ILE A 43 -6.20 -6.94 -11.01
C ILE A 43 -5.21 -6.43 -12.07
N LEU A 44 -4.14 -7.19 -12.34
CA LEU A 44 -3.14 -6.81 -13.33
C LEU A 44 -3.72 -6.75 -14.76
N GLU A 45 -4.64 -7.66 -15.11
CA GLU A 45 -5.35 -7.62 -16.38
C GLU A 45 -6.20 -6.35 -16.51
N GLU A 46 -6.91 -5.96 -15.45
CA GLU A 46 -7.70 -4.72 -15.42
C GLU A 46 -6.79 -3.47 -15.53
N GLU A 47 -5.68 -3.43 -14.79
CA GLU A 47 -4.71 -2.34 -14.87
C GLU A 47 -4.11 -2.22 -16.27
N LEU A 48 -3.79 -3.33 -16.93
CA LEU A 48 -3.31 -3.34 -18.32
C LEU A 48 -4.36 -2.79 -19.29
N GLU A 49 -5.63 -3.14 -19.13
CA GLU A 49 -6.72 -2.58 -19.94
C GLU A 49 -6.85 -1.07 -19.74
N GLN A 50 -6.66 -0.58 -18.51
CA GLN A 50 -6.65 0.85 -18.23
C GLN A 50 -5.44 1.54 -18.87
N LEU A 51 -4.25 0.94 -18.80
CA LEU A 51 -3.03 1.48 -19.41
C LEU A 51 -3.14 1.62 -20.93
N ASP A 52 -3.79 0.67 -21.62
CA ASP A 52 -4.00 0.74 -23.08
C ASP A 52 -4.90 1.92 -23.48
N LYS A 53 -5.81 2.33 -22.59
CA LYS A 53 -6.69 3.49 -22.77
C LYS A 53 -6.02 4.82 -22.41
N LEU A 54 -4.85 4.82 -21.78
CA LEU A 54 -4.17 6.05 -21.37
C LEU A 54 -3.45 6.72 -22.53
N ASP A 55 -3.56 8.05 -22.55
CA ASP A 55 -2.80 8.89 -23.47
C ASP A 55 -1.30 8.86 -23.17
N LYS A 56 -0.50 9.19 -24.19
CA LYS A 56 0.95 9.36 -24.04
C LYS A 56 1.27 10.37 -22.94
N ALA A 57 2.16 9.98 -22.03
CA ALA A 57 2.64 10.84 -20.95
C ALA A 57 3.20 12.18 -21.48
N SER A 58 3.87 12.16 -22.64
CA SER A 58 4.40 13.39 -23.26
C SER A 58 3.32 14.39 -23.65
N THR A 59 2.16 13.94 -24.11
CA THR A 59 1.02 14.81 -24.44
C THR A 59 0.41 15.38 -23.17
N LYS A 60 0.13 14.53 -22.18
CA LYS A 60 -0.44 14.97 -20.89
C LYS A 60 0.48 15.92 -20.12
N CYS A 61 1.80 15.71 -20.16
CA CYS A 61 2.75 16.62 -19.53
C CYS A 61 2.77 18.00 -20.19
N LYS A 62 2.66 18.07 -21.54
CA LYS A 62 2.56 19.35 -22.25
C LYS A 62 1.26 20.09 -21.94
N GLU A 63 0.15 19.36 -21.88
CA GLU A 63 -1.16 19.90 -21.47
C GLU A 63 -1.09 20.46 -20.05
N MET A 64 -0.49 19.72 -19.12
CA MET A 64 -0.27 20.17 -17.75
C MET A 64 0.58 21.45 -17.68
N LEU A 65 1.70 21.51 -18.42
CA LEU A 65 2.53 22.71 -18.49
C LEU A 65 1.72 23.92 -18.96
N SER A 66 0.98 23.77 -20.07
CA SER A 66 0.13 24.83 -20.60
C SER A 66 -0.90 25.32 -19.58
N ASN A 67 -1.52 24.41 -18.83
CA ASN A 67 -2.50 24.75 -17.80
C ASN A 67 -1.87 25.55 -16.65
N VAL A 68 -0.68 25.13 -16.19
CA VAL A 68 0.06 25.80 -15.11
C VAL A 68 0.52 27.19 -15.54
N GLU A 69 0.94 27.36 -16.79
CA GLU A 69 1.43 28.65 -17.31
C GLU A 69 0.30 29.65 -17.61
N THR A 70 -0.95 29.19 -17.79
CA THR A 70 -2.07 30.05 -18.20
C THR A 70 -2.44 31.09 -17.15
N ARG A 71 -2.34 30.76 -15.85
CA ARG A 71 -2.68 31.68 -14.76
C ARG A 71 -1.55 31.73 -13.73
N PRO A 72 -0.98 32.91 -13.43
CA PRO A 72 0.09 33.02 -12.45
C PRO A 72 -0.43 32.68 -11.05
N ASP A 73 0.33 31.88 -10.32
CA ASP A 73 0.04 31.51 -8.93
C ASP A 73 0.40 32.68 -8.00
N PRO A 74 -0.55 33.25 -7.24
CA PRO A 74 -0.33 34.37 -6.33
C PRO A 74 0.69 34.09 -5.20
N LEU A 75 0.99 32.82 -4.91
CA LEU A 75 1.99 32.41 -3.91
C LEU A 75 3.41 32.28 -4.46
N LEU A 76 3.59 32.40 -5.78
CA LEU A 76 4.90 32.25 -6.41
C LEU A 76 5.52 33.63 -6.70
N PRO A 77 6.85 33.81 -6.52
CA PRO A 77 7.54 35.09 -6.73
C PRO A 77 7.35 35.71 -8.12
N GLN A 78 6.96 34.90 -9.11
CA GLN A 78 6.80 35.29 -10.50
C GLN A 78 5.33 35.61 -10.86
N THR A 79 4.55 36.07 -9.91
CA THR A 79 3.23 36.65 -10.20
C THR A 79 3.34 37.92 -11.02
N ARG A 80 2.74 37.89 -12.20
CA ARG A 80 2.42 39.09 -12.97
C ARG A 80 1.16 39.71 -12.37
N GLY A 81 1.32 40.68 -11.49
CA GLY A 81 0.22 41.41 -10.86
C GLY A 81 0.72 42.39 -9.80
N PRO A 82 -0.10 43.38 -9.40
CA PRO A 82 0.26 44.24 -8.29
C PRO A 82 0.40 43.40 -7.01
N LEU A 83 1.46 43.67 -6.24
CA LEU A 83 1.62 43.11 -4.89
C LEU A 83 0.35 43.41 -4.10
N ASN A 84 -0.30 42.39 -3.54
CA ASN A 84 -1.48 42.57 -2.73
C ASN A 84 -1.07 42.83 -1.28
N PRO A 85 -1.17 44.06 -0.75
CA PRO A 85 -0.69 44.39 0.60
C PRO A 85 -1.46 43.67 1.71
N LEU A 86 -2.63 43.09 1.40
CA LEU A 86 -3.40 42.29 2.35
C LEU A 86 -2.77 40.92 2.63
N TRP A 87 -1.80 40.50 1.80
CA TRP A 87 -1.09 39.22 1.95
C TRP A 87 -0.05 39.27 3.07
N ASP A 88 0.54 40.44 3.31
CA ASP A 88 1.48 40.67 4.40
C ASP A 88 0.84 40.30 5.75
N ARG A 89 -0.48 40.52 5.91
CA ARG A 89 -1.22 40.11 7.12
C ARG A 89 -1.25 38.59 7.38
N TRP A 90 -1.07 37.77 6.35
CA TRP A 90 -1.12 36.30 6.45
C TRP A 90 0.26 35.63 6.39
N PHE A 91 1.22 36.25 5.71
CA PHE A 91 2.56 35.70 5.50
C PHE A 91 3.66 36.39 6.30
N GLU A 92 3.48 37.65 6.69
CA GLU A 92 4.29 38.23 7.76
C GLU A 92 3.74 37.66 9.06
N GLY A 93 4.62 37.05 9.85
CA GLY A 93 4.28 36.55 11.17
C GLY A 93 3.64 37.64 12.04
N PRO A 94 3.11 37.29 13.23
CA PRO A 94 2.53 38.27 14.14
C PRO A 94 3.42 39.53 14.19
N PRO A 95 2.90 40.73 13.88
CA PRO A 95 3.71 41.93 13.81
C PRO A 95 4.50 42.00 15.10
N ASP A 96 5.83 42.15 15.02
CA ASP A 96 6.75 42.10 16.15
C ASP A 96 6.16 42.86 17.35
N SER A 97 5.38 42.14 18.16
CA SER A 97 4.84 42.67 19.39
C SER A 97 6.08 42.71 20.23
N LYS A 98 6.65 43.90 20.43
CA LYS A 98 7.82 44.12 21.30
C LYS A 98 7.76 43.09 22.43
N GLY A 99 8.61 42.07 22.35
CA GLY A 99 8.34 40.75 22.93
C GLY A 99 7.72 40.86 24.32
N CYS A 100 6.56 40.24 24.53
CA CYS A 100 6.08 40.05 25.90
C CYS A 100 7.17 39.26 26.64
N ARG A 101 7.78 39.86 27.66
CA ARG A 101 8.71 39.19 28.57
C ARG A 101 7.98 38.29 29.56
N CYS A 102 6.94 37.60 29.12
CA CYS A 102 6.24 36.65 29.96
C CYS A 102 7.04 35.34 29.95
N TRP A 103 7.64 35.02 31.10
CA TRP A 103 8.25 33.72 31.34
C TRP A 103 7.10 32.73 31.52
N VAL A 104 7.06 31.71 30.68
CA VAL A 104 6.15 30.57 30.88
C VAL A 104 6.71 29.80 32.08
N LEU A 105 5.93 29.76 33.16
CA LEU A 105 6.17 28.94 34.35
C LEU A 105 5.89 27.46 34.06
#